data_AF-A0A956SGL3-F1
#
_entry.id   AF-A0A956SGL3-F1
#
_cell.length_a   1.000
_cell.length_b   1.000
_cell.length_c   1.000
_cell.angle_alpha   90.00
_cell.angle_beta   90.00
_cell.angle_gamma   90.00
#
_symmetry.space_group_name_H-M   'P 1'
#
loop_
_entity.id
_entity.type
_entity.pdbx_description
1 polymer ?
#
loop_
_entity_poly.entity_id
_entity_poly.type
_entity_poly.pdbx_seq_one_letter_code
_entity_poly.pdbx_strand_id
1 'polypeptide(L)'
;FCVDRKDLDYQTMREYERFEKGAANSNTSTAVLQRQLEDQNARIIITTIQKLSRFVAKNKKHPIYEAHVVVIFDECHRSQFGDMHAEITRVFKRYHLFGFTGTPIFADNAGSHGNPLRRTTEQAFGDKLHTYTIVDAINDKNVLPFRIDYINTIKSRTSIKDKKVSAIDTERALLAPERITQVVSYIREHFDQKTKRNASYRHDGKRLIGFNAR
;
A
#
# COMPACT_ATOMS: atom_id res chain seq x y z
N PHE A 1 4.84 -8.75 -12.34
CA PHE A 1 4.61 -7.59 -11.45
C PHE A 1 3.40 -7.89 -10.57
N CYS A 2 3.58 -7.91 -9.25
CA CYS A 2 2.59 -8.32 -8.26
C CYS A 2 2.13 -7.12 -7.44
N VAL A 3 0.83 -6.82 -7.48
CA VAL A 3 0.22 -5.73 -6.70
C VAL A 3 -0.72 -6.27 -5.63
N ASP A 4 -0.96 -5.47 -4.58
CA ASP A 4 -1.83 -5.85 -3.47
C ASP A 4 -3.34 -5.74 -3.82
N ARG A 5 -3.74 -4.68 -4.54
CA ARG A 5 -5.16 -4.37 -4.82
C ARG A 5 -5.54 -4.39 -6.29
N LYS A 6 -6.81 -4.71 -6.54
CA LYS A 6 -7.45 -4.62 -7.87
C LYS A 6 -7.38 -3.21 -8.49
N ASP A 7 -7.43 -2.16 -7.68
CA ASP A 7 -7.40 -0.78 -8.19
C ASP A 7 -6.00 -0.37 -8.70
N LEU A 8 -4.95 -1.01 -8.18
CA LEU A 8 -3.58 -0.83 -8.68
C LEU A 8 -3.34 -1.54 -10.03
N ASP A 9 -4.10 -2.59 -10.36
CA ASP A 9 -3.98 -3.29 -11.65
C ASP A 9 -4.20 -2.30 -12.81
N TYR A 10 -5.18 -1.40 -12.71
CA TYR A 10 -5.52 -0.45 -13.78
C TYR A 10 -4.48 0.67 -13.92
N GLN A 11 -4.00 1.24 -12.81
CA GLN A 11 -2.97 2.27 -12.85
C GLN A 11 -1.66 1.72 -13.39
N THR A 12 -1.21 0.58 -12.87
CA THR A 12 0.03 -0.07 -13.30
C THR A 12 -0.02 -0.43 -14.78
N MET A 13 -1.14 -1.00 -15.24
CA MET A 13 -1.32 -1.31 -16.66
C MET A 13 -1.19 -0.07 -17.55
N ARG A 14 -1.81 1.05 -17.16
CA ARG A 14 -1.71 2.30 -17.92
C ARG A 14 -0.30 2.86 -17.98
N GLU A 15 0.48 2.73 -16.91
CA GLU A 15 1.87 3.17 -16.92
C GLU A 15 2.70 2.32 -17.88
N TYR A 16 2.62 0.99 -17.79
CA TYR A 16 3.31 0.13 -18.76
C TYR A 16 2.90 0.39 -20.21
N GLU A 17 1.60 0.56 -20.47
CA GLU A 17 1.09 0.86 -21.82
C GLU A 17 1.57 2.22 -22.36
N ARG A 18 1.84 3.19 -21.47
CA ARG A 18 2.43 4.49 -21.83
C ARG A 18 3.91 4.38 -22.20
N PHE A 19 4.65 3.50 -21.52
CA PHE A 19 6.07 3.27 -21.82
C PHE A 19 6.25 2.40 -23.07
N GLU A 20 5.50 1.31 -23.19
CA GLU A 20 5.55 0.39 -24.33
C GLU A 20 4.18 -0.27 -24.53
N LYS A 21 3.52 0.05 -25.65
CA LYS A 21 2.18 -0.47 -25.95
C LYS A 21 2.20 -2.00 -26.09
N GLY A 22 1.28 -2.67 -25.41
CA GLY A 22 1.16 -4.13 -25.43
C GLY A 22 2.23 -4.87 -24.63
N ALA A 23 3.12 -4.16 -23.93
CA ALA A 23 4.19 -4.80 -23.16
C ALA A 23 3.67 -5.56 -21.94
N ALA A 24 2.55 -5.12 -21.34
CA ALA A 24 2.03 -5.66 -20.10
C ALA A 24 0.63 -6.29 -20.25
N ASN A 25 0.49 -7.51 -19.74
CA ASN A 25 -0.76 -8.25 -19.73
C ASN A 25 -1.36 -8.27 -18.31
N SER A 26 -2.51 -7.62 -18.12
CA SER A 26 -3.30 -7.76 -16.89
C SER A 26 -4.20 -9.00 -16.96
N ASN A 27 -4.65 -9.50 -15.81
CA ASN A 27 -5.57 -10.64 -15.73
C ASN A 27 -6.73 -10.34 -14.79
N THR A 28 -7.94 -10.71 -15.20
CA THR A 28 -9.14 -10.59 -14.37
C THR A 28 -9.34 -11.79 -13.45
N SER A 29 -8.73 -12.94 -13.77
CA SER A 29 -8.86 -14.19 -13.03
C SER A 29 -7.58 -15.03 -13.05
N THR A 30 -7.49 -16.00 -12.14
CA THR A 30 -6.38 -16.97 -12.08
C THR A 30 -6.31 -17.85 -13.34
N ALA A 31 -7.43 -18.09 -14.03
CA ALA A 31 -7.43 -18.83 -15.30
C ALA A 31 -6.76 -18.04 -16.42
N VAL A 32 -6.98 -16.72 -16.48
CA VAL A 32 -6.29 -15.83 -17.44
C VAL A 32 -4.81 -15.74 -17.08
N LEU A 33 -4.47 -15.61 -15.80
CA LEU A 33 -3.08 -15.63 -15.33
C LEU A 33 -2.36 -16.92 -15.78
N GLN A 34 -2.99 -18.09 -15.60
CA GLN A 34 -2.39 -19.35 -16.01
C GLN A 34 -2.09 -19.38 -17.51
N ARG A 35 -3.05 -18.99 -18.36
CA ARG A 35 -2.81 -18.91 -19.81
C ARG A 35 -1.67 -17.97 -20.16
N GLN A 36 -1.54 -16.84 -19.46
CA GLN A 36 -0.44 -15.90 -19.66
C GLN A 36 0.91 -16.50 -19.24
N LEU A 37 0.96 -17.26 -18.14
CA LEU A 37 2.19 -17.95 -17.71
C LEU A 37 2.59 -19.11 -18.64
N GLU A 38 1.67 -19.59 -19.47
CA GLU A 38 1.90 -20.62 -20.49
C GLU A 38 2.20 -20.03 -21.88
N ASP A 39 1.97 -18.72 -22.09
CA ASP A 39 2.21 -18.01 -23.35
C ASP A 39 3.61 -17.41 -23.40
N GLN A 40 4.42 -17.83 -24.37
CA GLN A 40 5.80 -17.36 -24.55
C GLN A 40 5.88 -15.88 -24.99
N ASN A 41 4.79 -15.30 -25.49
CA ASN A 41 4.73 -13.89 -25.89
C ASN A 41 4.39 -12.97 -24.72
N ALA A 42 3.83 -13.51 -23.62
CA ALA A 42 3.45 -12.74 -22.45
C ALA A 42 4.64 -12.53 -21.50
N ARG A 43 5.47 -11.51 -21.77
CA ARG A 43 6.71 -11.27 -21.01
C ARG A 43 6.51 -10.50 -19.70
N ILE A 44 5.62 -9.50 -19.68
CA ILE A 44 5.32 -8.73 -18.46
C ILE A 44 3.87 -9.01 -18.05
N ILE A 45 3.72 -9.76 -16.97
CA ILE A 45 2.40 -10.11 -16.44
C ILE A 45 2.13 -9.28 -15.19
N ILE A 46 1.04 -8.51 -15.20
CA ILE A 46 0.54 -7.77 -14.03
C ILE A 46 -0.54 -8.63 -13.38
N THR A 47 -0.34 -8.99 -12.12
CA THR A 47 -1.30 -9.79 -11.37
C THR A 47 -1.33 -9.39 -9.91
N THR A 48 -2.34 -9.86 -9.17
CA THR A 48 -2.36 -9.66 -7.73
C THR A 48 -1.70 -10.83 -7.02
N ILE A 49 -1.11 -10.60 -5.85
CA ILE A 49 -0.47 -11.66 -5.05
C ILE A 49 -1.45 -12.79 -4.72
N GLN A 50 -2.73 -12.49 -4.52
CA GLN A 50 -3.73 -13.51 -4.21
C GLN A 50 -4.09 -14.37 -5.44
N LYS A 51 -4.06 -13.82 -6.66
CA LYS A 51 -4.24 -14.63 -7.89
C LYS A 51 -3.05 -15.55 -8.09
N LEU A 52 -1.83 -15.06 -7.85
CA LEU A 52 -0.61 -15.85 -7.95
C LEU A 52 -0.54 -16.96 -6.88
N SER A 53 -0.87 -16.67 -5.61
CA SER A 53 -0.95 -17.69 -4.56
C SER A 53 -1.99 -18.76 -4.90
N ARG A 54 -3.19 -18.39 -5.38
CA ARG A 54 -4.19 -19.38 -5.84
C ARG A 54 -3.67 -20.24 -6.99
N PHE A 55 -2.95 -19.66 -7.94
CA PHE A 55 -2.32 -20.40 -9.03
C PHE A 55 -1.32 -21.43 -8.50
N VAL A 56 -0.43 -21.02 -7.60
CA VAL A 56 0.58 -21.89 -6.96
C VAL A 56 -0.07 -22.98 -6.11
N ALA A 57 -1.13 -22.65 -5.38
CA ALA A 57 -1.85 -23.61 -4.55
C ALA A 57 -2.49 -24.72 -5.40
N LYS A 58 -3.09 -24.35 -6.54
CA LYS A 58 -3.77 -25.28 -7.47
C LYS A 58 -2.79 -26.10 -8.31
N ASN A 59 -1.70 -25.49 -8.79
CA ASN A 59 -0.76 -26.11 -9.70
C ASN A 59 0.51 -26.54 -8.94
N LYS A 60 0.54 -27.77 -8.41
CA LYS A 60 1.71 -28.26 -7.66
C LYS A 60 2.96 -28.48 -8.52
N LYS A 61 2.77 -28.67 -9.83
CA LYS A 61 3.82 -28.79 -10.84
C LYS A 61 3.43 -27.92 -12.03
N HIS A 62 4.31 -27.03 -12.46
CA HIS A 62 4.10 -26.16 -13.61
C HIS A 62 5.45 -25.80 -14.25
N PRO A 63 5.59 -25.77 -15.59
CA PRO A 63 6.85 -25.47 -16.26
C PRO A 63 7.49 -24.13 -15.83
N ILE A 64 6.66 -23.12 -15.54
CA ILE A 64 7.11 -21.80 -15.09
C ILE A 64 7.98 -21.83 -13.82
N TYR A 65 7.88 -22.88 -13.00
CA TYR A 65 8.66 -23.00 -11.77
C TYR A 65 10.14 -23.31 -12.01
N GLU A 66 10.47 -23.88 -13.16
CA GLU A 66 11.84 -24.17 -13.62
C GLU A 66 12.40 -23.05 -14.53
N ALA A 67 11.52 -22.17 -15.02
CA ALA A 67 11.90 -21.02 -15.83
C ALA A 67 12.62 -19.96 -14.99
N HIS A 68 13.37 -19.08 -15.66
CA HIS A 68 13.95 -17.90 -15.02
C HIS A 68 12.89 -16.81 -14.93
N VAL A 69 12.54 -16.40 -13.70
CA VAL A 69 11.44 -15.47 -13.45
C VAL A 69 11.91 -14.30 -12.59
N VAL A 70 11.53 -13.08 -12.96
CA VAL A 70 11.68 -11.91 -12.10
C VAL A 70 10.33 -11.56 -11.50
N VAL A 71 10.25 -11.57 -10.17
CA VAL A 71 9.05 -11.20 -9.43
C VAL A 71 9.28 -9.86 -8.76
N ILE A 72 8.51 -8.85 -9.18
CA ILE A 72 8.52 -7.52 -8.58
C ILE A 72 7.23 -7.38 -7.79
N PHE A 73 7.34 -7.09 -6.51
CA PHE A 73 6.22 -6.76 -5.63
C PHE A 73 6.16 -5.26 -5.40
N ASP A 74 4.96 -4.71 -5.51
CA ASP A 74 4.67 -3.33 -5.13
C ASP A 74 3.97 -3.28 -3.77
N GLU A 75 4.26 -2.22 -3.01
CA GLU A 75 3.81 -1.98 -1.65
C GLU A 75 4.02 -3.15 -0.67
N CYS A 76 5.28 -3.55 -0.49
CA CYS A 76 5.67 -4.76 0.23
C CYS A 76 5.51 -4.78 1.77
N HIS A 77 4.56 -4.02 2.33
CA HIS A 77 4.57 -3.65 3.75
C HIS A 77 3.47 -4.26 4.63
N ARG A 78 2.51 -5.02 4.10
CA ARG A 78 1.34 -5.46 4.90
C ARG A 78 0.99 -6.93 4.71
N SER A 79 0.79 -7.62 5.84
CA SER A 79 -0.04 -8.82 6.16
C SER A 79 -0.18 -9.99 5.16
N GLN A 80 0.39 -9.90 3.97
CA GLN A 80 0.27 -10.81 2.84
C GLN A 80 1.60 -11.47 2.50
N PHE A 81 2.69 -10.97 3.08
CA PHE A 81 4.06 -11.45 2.87
C PHE A 81 4.47 -12.64 3.75
N GLY A 82 3.60 -13.10 4.65
CA GLY A 82 3.86 -14.31 5.42
C GLY A 82 3.71 -15.54 4.54
N ASP A 83 2.48 -16.04 4.46
CA ASP A 83 2.21 -17.37 3.89
C ASP A 83 2.21 -17.37 2.36
N MET A 84 1.55 -16.39 1.72
CA MET A 84 1.48 -16.35 0.26
C MET A 84 2.86 -16.14 -0.38
N HIS A 85 3.67 -15.24 0.18
CA HIS A 85 5.06 -15.06 -0.27
C HIS A 85 5.91 -16.30 -0.02
N ALA A 86 5.72 -17.00 1.11
CA ALA A 86 6.38 -18.29 1.36
C ALA A 86 5.99 -19.35 0.34
N GLU A 87 4.71 -19.46 -0.01
CA GLU A 87 4.26 -20.40 -1.03
C GLU A 87 4.86 -20.07 -2.40
N ILE A 88 4.87 -18.80 -2.80
CA ILE A 88 5.44 -18.35 -4.06
C ILE A 88 6.94 -18.65 -4.09
N THR A 89 7.71 -18.13 -3.13
CA THR A 89 9.17 -18.30 -3.08
C THR A 89 9.62 -19.77 -2.94
N ARG A 90 8.76 -20.64 -2.41
CA ARG A 90 9.05 -22.07 -2.28
C ARG A 90 8.93 -22.84 -3.60
N VAL A 91 8.05 -22.43 -4.51
CA VAL A 91 7.81 -23.19 -5.76
C VAL A 91 8.68 -22.74 -6.92
N PHE A 92 8.99 -21.45 -7.03
CA PHE A 92 9.90 -20.94 -8.05
C PHE A 92 11.34 -21.29 -7.67
N LYS A 93 12.06 -21.99 -8.55
CA LYS A 93 13.44 -22.45 -8.25
C LYS A 93 14.52 -21.49 -8.76
N ARG A 94 14.23 -20.73 -9.82
CA ARG A 94 15.16 -19.82 -10.48
C ARG A 94 14.54 -18.43 -10.60
N TYR A 95 14.55 -17.67 -9.51
CA TYR A 95 13.94 -16.36 -9.49
C TYR A 95 14.82 -15.26 -8.92
N HIS A 96 14.56 -14.03 -9.38
CA HIS A 96 14.95 -12.80 -8.68
C HIS A 96 13.71 -12.14 -8.11
N LEU A 97 13.83 -11.60 -6.91
CA LEU A 97 12.73 -11.03 -6.18
C LEU A 97 13.08 -9.60 -5.77
N PHE A 98 12.21 -8.66 -6.14
CA PHE A 98 12.36 -7.24 -5.83
C PHE A 98 11.09 -6.74 -5.16
N GLY A 99 11.26 -5.82 -4.20
CA GLY A 99 10.16 -5.23 -3.46
C GLY A 99 10.28 -3.71 -3.41
N PHE A 100 9.19 -3.03 -3.72
CA PHE A 100 9.05 -1.59 -3.54
C PHE A 100 8.12 -1.34 -2.36
N THR A 101 8.49 -0.41 -1.49
CA THR A 101 7.61 0.00 -0.39
C THR A 101 7.97 1.37 0.14
N GLY A 102 6.95 2.18 0.44
CA GLY A 102 7.11 3.42 1.19
C GLY A 102 7.17 3.23 2.71
N THR A 103 6.82 2.04 3.22
CA THR A 103 6.71 1.77 4.67
C THR A 103 7.38 0.44 5.04
N PRO A 104 8.73 0.36 4.95
CA PRO A 104 9.46 -0.86 5.31
C PRO A 104 9.22 -1.29 6.76
N ILE A 105 9.24 -2.60 6.98
CA ILE A 105 9.16 -3.21 8.31
C ILE A 105 10.58 -3.48 8.80
N PHE A 106 10.94 -2.86 9.91
CA PHE A 106 12.19 -3.00 10.64
C PHE A 106 11.99 -3.87 11.89
N ALA A 107 13.08 -4.24 12.56
CA ALA A 107 13.00 -4.97 13.82
C ALA A 107 12.17 -4.22 14.89
N ASP A 108 12.26 -2.89 14.92
CA ASP A 108 11.61 -2.03 15.92
C ASP A 108 10.07 -1.94 15.76
N ASN A 109 9.56 -2.08 14.54
CA ASN A 109 8.12 -2.01 14.24
C ASN A 109 7.53 -3.38 13.82
N ALA A 110 8.33 -4.44 13.88
CA ALA A 110 7.89 -5.79 13.60
C ALA A 110 6.91 -6.27 14.66
N GLY A 111 5.73 -6.73 14.24
CA GLY A 111 4.77 -7.37 15.13
C GLY A 111 5.28 -8.72 15.66
N SER A 112 4.78 -9.12 16.84
CA SER A 112 5.12 -10.42 17.46
C SER A 112 4.43 -11.62 16.80
N HIS A 113 3.48 -11.38 15.89
CA HIS A 113 2.68 -12.42 15.22
C HIS A 113 3.28 -12.82 13.86
N GLY A 114 3.13 -14.09 13.48
CA GLY A 114 3.61 -14.65 12.20
C GLY A 114 4.99 -15.31 12.28
N ASN A 115 5.50 -15.73 11.12
CA ASN A 115 6.78 -16.46 11.01
C ASN A 115 7.96 -15.58 11.49
N PRO A 116 8.72 -15.99 12.52
CA PRO A 116 9.85 -15.24 13.07
C PRO A 116 10.96 -14.91 12.07
N LEU A 117 11.10 -15.72 11.02
CA LEU A 117 12.15 -15.58 10.01
C LEU A 117 11.81 -14.56 8.91
N ARG A 118 10.62 -13.95 8.91
CA ARG A 118 10.14 -13.04 7.87
C ARG A 118 9.33 -11.87 8.44
N ARG A 119 9.82 -11.32 9.55
CA ARG A 119 9.18 -10.21 10.25
C ARG A 119 9.58 -8.85 9.69
N THR A 120 10.77 -8.75 9.09
CA THR A 120 11.27 -7.51 8.50
C THR A 120 11.27 -7.58 6.97
N THR A 121 11.21 -6.41 6.32
CA THR A 121 11.31 -6.32 4.86
C THR A 121 12.64 -6.89 4.37
N GLU A 122 13.73 -6.63 5.10
CA GLU A 122 15.06 -7.16 4.81
C GLU A 122 15.10 -8.69 4.86
N GLN A 123 14.46 -9.32 5.86
CA GLN A 123 14.37 -10.78 5.91
C GLN A 123 13.59 -11.38 4.74
N ALA A 124 12.61 -10.66 4.20
CA ALA A 124 11.77 -11.14 3.11
C ALA A 124 12.39 -10.89 1.72
N PHE A 125 13.12 -9.79 1.53
CA PHE A 125 13.59 -9.30 0.23
C PHE A 125 15.12 -9.21 0.10
N GLY A 126 15.85 -9.33 1.21
CA GLY A 126 17.28 -9.10 1.26
C GLY A 126 17.66 -7.62 1.40
N ASP A 127 18.83 -7.29 0.90
CA ASP A 127 19.46 -5.98 1.11
C ASP A 127 18.65 -4.82 0.51
N LYS A 128 18.67 -3.69 1.21
CA LYS A 128 18.11 -2.44 0.68
C LYS A 128 19.01 -1.90 -0.43
N LEU A 129 18.60 -2.14 -1.68
CA LEU A 129 19.36 -1.73 -2.87
C LEU A 129 19.40 -0.21 -3.08
N HIS A 130 18.32 0.50 -2.73
CA HIS A 130 18.22 1.95 -2.88
C HIS A 130 17.21 2.52 -1.88
N THR A 131 17.33 3.81 -1.56
CA THR A 131 16.35 4.52 -0.73
C THR A 131 16.12 5.93 -1.26
N TYR A 132 14.86 6.32 -1.35
CA TYR A 132 14.43 7.68 -1.64
C TYR A 132 13.31 8.00 -0.66
N THR A 133 13.60 8.86 0.30
CA THR A 133 12.76 9.06 1.48
C THR A 133 11.73 10.16 1.23
N ILE A 134 10.75 10.27 2.13
CA ILE A 134 9.80 11.38 2.09
C ILE A 134 10.47 12.74 2.30
N VAL A 135 11.61 12.78 3.00
CA VAL A 135 12.41 14.00 3.17
C VAL A 135 13.00 14.42 1.84
N ASP A 136 13.59 13.48 1.10
CA ASP A 136 14.14 13.73 -0.25
C ASP A 136 13.03 14.21 -1.19
N ALA A 137 11.89 13.51 -1.19
CA ALA A 137 10.76 13.84 -2.05
C ALA A 137 10.15 15.23 -1.77
N ILE A 138 10.14 15.67 -0.52
CA ILE A 138 9.70 17.03 -0.15
C ILE A 138 10.74 18.06 -0.60
N ASN A 139 12.04 17.80 -0.38
CA ASN A 139 13.11 18.69 -0.78
C ASN A 139 13.15 18.91 -2.29
N ASP A 140 12.95 17.84 -3.06
CA ASP A 140 12.91 17.86 -4.52
C ASP A 140 11.57 18.38 -5.08
N LYS A 141 10.62 18.73 -4.21
CA LYS A 141 9.27 19.21 -4.57
C LYS A 141 8.45 18.20 -5.38
N ASN A 142 8.81 16.92 -5.32
CA ASN A 142 8.06 15.82 -5.92
C ASN A 142 6.87 15.40 -5.05
N VAL A 143 6.91 15.71 -3.75
CA VAL A 143 5.83 15.45 -2.78
C VAL A 143 5.56 16.70 -1.93
N LEU A 144 4.30 16.95 -1.59
CA LEU A 144 3.92 18.07 -0.73
C LEU A 144 4.23 17.76 0.76
N PRO A 145 4.69 18.75 1.54
CA PRO A 145 4.92 18.58 2.97
C PRO A 145 3.59 18.43 3.74
N PHE A 146 3.66 17.80 4.91
CA PHE A 146 2.52 17.67 5.81
C PHE A 146 2.37 18.89 6.71
N ARG A 147 1.10 19.27 6.94
CA ARG A 147 0.71 20.17 8.03
C ARG A 147 -0.16 19.38 9.00
N ILE A 148 0.39 19.09 10.17
CA ILE A 148 -0.29 18.30 11.21
C ILE A 148 -0.84 19.27 12.26
N ASP A 149 -2.16 19.31 12.39
CA ASP A 149 -2.86 20.07 13.42
C ASP A 149 -3.58 19.07 14.37
N TYR A 150 -3.37 19.17 15.68
CA TYR A 150 -4.10 18.35 16.67
C TYR A 150 -5.26 19.14 17.27
N ILE A 151 -6.49 18.66 17.04
CA ILE A 151 -7.71 19.28 17.59
C ILE A 151 -8.14 18.48 18.80
N ASN A 152 -7.92 19.04 19.98
CA ASN A 152 -8.29 18.38 21.22
C ASN A 152 -9.81 18.50 21.48
N THR A 153 -10.53 17.38 21.34
CA THR A 153 -11.98 17.30 21.62
C THR A 153 -12.29 16.67 22.99
N ILE A 154 -11.27 16.20 23.73
CA ILE A 154 -11.44 15.62 25.06
C ILE A 154 -10.53 16.38 26.05
N LYS A 155 -11.13 17.19 26.92
CA LYS A 155 -10.43 17.66 28.11
C LYS A 155 -10.33 16.49 29.10
N SER A 156 -9.17 15.84 29.17
CA SER A 156 -8.84 14.90 30.24
C SER A 156 -9.12 15.56 31.60
N ARG A 157 -9.98 14.95 32.43
CA ARG A 157 -9.99 15.25 33.87
C ARG A 157 -8.68 14.69 34.43
N THR A 158 -7.87 15.55 35.02
CA THR A 158 -6.50 15.34 35.52
C THR A 158 -6.35 14.33 36.67
N SER A 159 -7.16 13.26 36.73
CA SER A 159 -7.01 12.21 37.74
C SER A 159 -7.73 10.91 37.33
N ILE A 160 -7.11 10.07 36.50
CA ILE A 160 -7.53 8.66 36.42
C ILE A 160 -6.31 7.80 36.74
N LYS A 161 -6.28 7.27 37.97
CA LYS A 161 -5.32 6.28 38.42
C LYS A 161 -5.43 5.02 37.56
N ASP A 162 -4.29 4.54 37.08
CA ASP A 162 -4.07 3.28 36.38
C ASP A 162 -4.85 2.10 37.00
N LYS A 163 -5.99 1.77 36.41
CA LYS A 163 -6.53 0.42 36.46
C LYS A 163 -6.61 -0.10 35.04
N LYS A 164 -6.23 -1.36 34.85
CA LYS A 164 -6.14 -2.13 33.59
C LYS A 164 -7.51 -2.35 32.92
N VAL A 165 -8.28 -1.29 32.71
CA VAL A 165 -9.59 -1.22 32.01
C VAL A 165 -9.62 0.01 31.08
N SER A 166 -8.48 0.65 30.79
CA SER A 166 -8.43 1.91 30.03
C SER A 166 -8.94 1.76 28.59
N ALA A 167 -8.78 0.59 27.96
CA ALA A 167 -9.21 0.38 26.57
C ALA A 167 -10.74 0.49 26.39
N ILE A 168 -11.51 -0.07 27.33
CA ILE A 168 -12.99 -0.05 27.29
C ILE A 168 -13.51 1.37 27.57
N ASP A 169 -12.89 2.07 28.52
CA ASP A 169 -13.25 3.45 28.85
C ASP A 169 -12.86 4.43 27.73
N THR A 170 -11.74 4.16 27.04
CA THR A 170 -11.29 4.93 25.88
C THR A 170 -12.22 4.74 24.69
N GLU A 171 -12.61 3.52 24.35
CA GLU A 171 -13.53 3.27 23.25
C GLU A 171 -14.89 3.96 23.48
N ARG A 172 -15.44 3.85 24.69
CA ARG A 172 -16.67 4.55 25.08
C ARG A 172 -16.51 6.06 24.99
N ALA A 173 -15.41 6.63 25.48
CA ALA A 173 -15.15 8.07 25.39
C ALA A 173 -14.93 8.55 23.94
N LEU A 174 -14.30 7.73 23.09
CA LEU A 174 -14.09 8.04 21.68
C LEU A 174 -15.40 7.97 20.86
N LEU A 175 -16.30 7.06 21.24
CA LEU A 175 -17.60 6.87 20.60
C LEU A 175 -18.75 7.65 21.27
N ALA A 176 -18.45 8.42 22.32
CA ALA A 176 -19.44 9.24 23.00
C ALA A 176 -20.17 10.18 22.01
N PRO A 177 -21.51 10.20 21.98
CA PRO A 177 -22.27 11.03 21.04
C PRO A 177 -21.84 12.49 21.05
N GLU A 178 -21.55 13.05 22.23
CA GLU A 178 -21.12 14.44 22.40
C GLU A 178 -19.79 14.70 21.67
N ARG A 179 -18.83 13.77 21.78
CA ARG A 179 -17.54 13.88 21.08
C ARG A 179 -17.73 13.80 19.57
N ILE A 180 -18.56 12.86 19.10
CA ILE A 180 -18.86 12.72 17.67
C ILE A 180 -19.50 14.02 17.15
N THR A 181 -20.48 14.58 17.86
CA THR A 181 -21.10 15.86 17.51
C THR A 181 -20.07 16.98 17.46
N GLN A 182 -19.16 17.09 18.42
CA GLN A 182 -18.09 18.11 18.40
C GLN A 182 -17.14 17.95 17.20
N VAL A 183 -16.71 16.72 16.91
CA VAL A 183 -15.85 16.42 15.75
C VAL A 183 -16.57 16.78 14.44
N VAL A 184 -17.82 16.38 14.29
CA VAL A 184 -18.62 16.66 13.08
C VAL A 184 -18.85 18.17 12.91
N SER A 185 -19.19 18.88 13.99
CA SER A 185 -19.36 20.33 13.96
C SER A 185 -18.08 21.05 13.54
N TYR A 186 -16.93 20.67 14.12
CA TYR A 186 -15.63 21.22 13.73
C TYR A 186 -15.32 20.97 12.25
N ILE A 187 -15.53 19.74 11.77
CA ILE A 187 -15.30 19.40 10.35
C ILE A 187 -16.17 20.29 9.46
N ARG A 188 -17.47 20.43 9.76
CA ARG A 188 -18.40 21.23 8.96
C ARG A 188 -18.01 22.70 8.92
N GLU A 189 -17.65 23.27 10.07
CA GLU A 189 -17.25 24.68 10.20
C GLU A 189 -15.95 24.99 9.46
N HIS A 190 -14.97 24.08 9.51
CA HIS A 190 -13.64 24.32 8.95
C HIS A 190 -13.42 23.69 7.56
N PHE A 191 -14.43 23.01 7.00
CA PHE A 191 -14.31 22.26 5.74
C PHE A 191 -13.86 23.16 4.58
N ASP A 192 -14.55 24.27 4.36
CA ASP A 192 -14.29 25.17 3.23
C ASP A 192 -12.93 25.88 3.37
N GLN A 193 -12.54 26.21 4.61
CA GLN A 193 -11.23 26.78 4.92
C GLN A 193 -10.11 25.78 4.61
N LYS A 194 -10.22 24.53 5.10
CA LYS A 194 -9.20 23.49 4.94
C LYS A 194 -9.09 23.01 3.49
N THR A 195 -10.20 22.98 2.75
CA THR A 195 -10.23 22.62 1.32
C THR A 195 -10.05 23.81 0.37
N LYS A 196 -9.81 25.00 0.93
CA LYS A 196 -9.63 26.27 0.19
C LYS A 196 -10.75 26.54 -0.83
N ARG A 197 -11.97 26.06 -0.59
CA ARG A 197 -13.08 26.10 -1.57
C ARG A 197 -13.42 27.50 -2.07
N ASN A 198 -13.24 28.51 -1.22
CA ASN A 198 -13.50 29.91 -1.54
C ASN A 198 -12.25 30.67 -2.03
N ALA A 199 -11.13 29.98 -2.23
CA ALA A 199 -9.90 30.58 -2.72
C ALA A 199 -9.69 30.22 -4.20
N SER A 200 -9.21 31.19 -4.99
CA SER A 200 -8.76 30.96 -6.35
C SER A 200 -7.25 31.02 -6.47
N TYR A 201 -6.65 30.16 -7.28
CA TYR A 201 -5.22 30.22 -7.61
C TYR A 201 -5.01 30.08 -9.12
N ARG A 202 -3.83 30.49 -9.61
CA ARG A 202 -3.43 30.32 -11.00
C ARG A 202 -2.50 29.12 -11.13
N HIS A 203 -2.80 28.22 -12.05
CA HIS A 203 -1.93 27.13 -12.44
C HIS A 203 -1.96 26.99 -13.97
N ASP A 204 -0.79 27.00 -14.59
CA ASP A 204 -0.64 26.87 -16.05
C ASP A 204 -1.53 27.84 -16.87
N GLY A 205 -1.57 29.11 -16.42
CA GLY A 205 -2.36 30.17 -17.06
C GLY A 205 -3.87 30.12 -16.81
N LYS A 206 -4.40 29.08 -16.15
CA LYS A 206 -5.83 28.93 -15.82
C LYS A 206 -6.10 29.33 -14.37
N ARG A 207 -7.24 29.99 -14.12
CA ARG A 207 -7.74 30.28 -12.76
C ARG A 207 -8.57 29.11 -12.27
N LEU A 208 -8.12 28.45 -11.21
CA LEU A 208 -8.81 27.35 -10.54
C LEU A 208 -9.43 27.84 -9.23
N ILE A 209 -10.58 27.27 -8.84
CA ILE A 209 -11.33 27.62 -7.62
C ILE A 209 -11.38 26.39 -6.71
N GLY A 210 -10.83 26.47 -5.50
CA GLY A 210 -10.79 25.34 -4.58
C GLY A 210 -9.61 24.39 -4.80
N PHE A 211 -9.18 23.70 -3.73
CA PHE A 211 -8.04 22.76 -3.76
C PHE A 211 -8.29 21.51 -4.64
N ASN A 212 -9.54 21.27 -5.05
CA ASN A 212 -9.97 20.13 -5.88
C ASN A 212 -10.72 20.54 -7.16
N ALA A 213 -10.56 21.77 -7.67
CA ALA A 213 -11.08 22.10 -8.99
C ALA A 213 -10.38 21.22 -10.05
N ARG A 214 -11.12 20.24 -10.57
CA ARG A 214 -10.80 19.54 -11.81
C ARG A 214 -11.27 20.39 -12.99
#